data_AF-A0A939EVC5-F1
#
_entry.id   AF-A0A939EVC5-F1
#
_cell.length_a   1.000
_cell.length_b   1.000
_cell.length_c   1.000
_cell.angle_alpha   90.00
_cell.angle_beta   90.00
_cell.angle_gamma   90.00
#
_symmetry.space_group_name_H-M   'P 1'
#
loop_
_entity.id
_entity.type
_entity.pdbx_description
1 polymer ?
#
loop_
_entity_poly.entity_id
_entity_poly.type
_entity_poly.pdbx_seq_one_letter_code
_entity_poly.pdbx_strand_id
1 'polypeptide(L)'
;MSTSPSSQKPLIGAGLLAALAASLCCITPLLAVLGGLSGVASTFAWLDPLRPYSVALTVVALGVAWYQQFKPAPAADACGCAVDAKPSLMQSKGFLGAVTVLAALLLGFPYYGARFYPTPAAPVVVAMDEAVPVWQTANFRIGGMTCDACAKHVEHAVQQVPGVQAVTVSYDQGTAQVRFNAAKSPAAQVAQAITGTGYTVLATN
;
A
#
# COMPACT_ATOMS: atom_id res chain seq x y z
N MET A 1 -29.66 -36.92 -30.83
CA MET A 1 -30.42 -37.51 -29.70
C MET A 1 -30.88 -36.35 -28.82
N SER A 2 -32.14 -36.43 -28.40
CA SER A 2 -33.08 -35.34 -28.14
C SER A 2 -32.71 -34.30 -27.06
N THR A 3 -33.34 -33.14 -27.24
CA THR A 3 -33.25 -31.86 -26.53
C THR A 3 -34.13 -31.74 -25.28
N SER A 4 -33.65 -30.96 -24.29
CA SER A 4 -34.40 -30.07 -23.36
C SER A 4 -35.23 -30.69 -22.20
N PRO A 5 -35.72 -29.90 -21.20
CA PRO A 5 -35.05 -28.90 -20.33
C PRO A 5 -35.54 -28.96 -18.84
N SER A 6 -34.71 -28.63 -17.84
CA SER A 6 -35.18 -28.26 -16.49
C SER A 6 -34.03 -27.62 -15.69
N SER A 7 -33.92 -26.29 -15.61
CA SER A 7 -34.63 -25.43 -14.65
C SER A 7 -34.38 -25.79 -13.18
N GLN A 8 -33.14 -25.64 -12.68
CA GLN A 8 -32.79 -25.23 -11.30
C GLN A 8 -31.34 -24.69 -11.26
N LYS A 9 -31.16 -23.39 -11.53
CA LYS A 9 -30.85 -22.30 -10.58
C LYS A 9 -29.35 -22.07 -10.28
N PRO A 10 -28.90 -20.81 -10.25
CA PRO A 10 -27.55 -20.32 -10.62
C PRO A 10 -26.40 -20.58 -9.62
N LEU A 11 -26.51 -21.58 -8.76
CA LEU A 11 -25.65 -21.72 -7.58
C LEU A 11 -24.31 -22.43 -7.85
N ILE A 12 -24.25 -23.34 -8.82
CA ILE A 12 -23.01 -24.10 -9.13
C ILE A 12 -22.01 -23.25 -9.91
N GLY A 13 -22.49 -22.36 -10.80
CA GLY A 13 -21.64 -21.42 -11.52
C GLY A 13 -20.99 -20.37 -10.61
N ALA A 14 -21.70 -19.95 -9.56
CA ALA A 14 -21.17 -19.04 -8.54
C ALA A 14 -20.01 -19.67 -7.75
N GLY A 15 -20.08 -20.97 -7.45
CA GLY A 15 -19.01 -21.69 -6.74
C GLY A 15 -17.72 -21.81 -7.56
N LEU A 16 -17.83 -22.10 -8.87
CA LEU A 16 -16.66 -22.20 -9.75
C LEU A 16 -16.01 -20.82 -9.99
N LEU A 17 -16.81 -19.77 -10.14
CA LEU A 17 -16.32 -18.40 -10.25
C LEU A 17 -15.71 -17.90 -8.94
N ALA A 18 -16.28 -18.24 -7.79
CA ALA A 18 -15.70 -17.92 -6.48
C ALA A 18 -14.38 -18.66 -6.23
N ALA A 19 -14.27 -19.93 -6.64
CA ALA A 19 -13.03 -20.69 -6.56
C ALA A 19 -11.94 -20.12 -7.46
N LEU A 20 -12.28 -19.72 -8.69
CA LEU A 20 -11.36 -19.06 -9.62
C LEU A 20 -10.96 -17.67 -9.13
N ALA A 21 -11.88 -16.87 -8.58
CA ALA A 21 -11.60 -15.56 -7.99
C ALA A 21 -10.71 -15.67 -6.73
N ALA A 22 -10.95 -16.67 -5.88
CA ALA A 22 -10.09 -16.96 -4.72
C ALA A 22 -8.69 -17.42 -5.15
N SER A 23 -8.60 -18.26 -6.19
CA SER A 23 -7.33 -18.70 -6.76
C SER A 23 -6.51 -17.54 -7.33
N LEU A 24 -7.15 -16.62 -8.09
CA LEU A 24 -6.51 -15.41 -8.58
C LEU A 24 -6.04 -14.49 -7.44
N CYS A 25 -6.80 -14.41 -6.34
CA CYS A 25 -6.43 -13.60 -5.18
C CYS A 25 -5.17 -14.12 -4.44
N CYS A 26 -4.81 -15.40 -4.59
CA CYS A 26 -3.60 -15.98 -4.00
C CYS A 26 -2.43 -16.11 -5.00
N ILE A 27 -2.73 -16.33 -6.28
CA ILE A 27 -1.71 -16.48 -7.33
C ILE A 27 -1.11 -15.11 -7.69
N THR A 28 -1.91 -14.05 -7.75
CA THR A 28 -1.40 -12.71 -8.14
C THR A 28 -0.40 -12.14 -7.12
N PRO A 29 -0.62 -12.20 -5.79
CA PRO A 29 0.38 -11.76 -4.82
C PRO A 29 1.64 -12.62 -4.84
N LEU A 30 1.49 -13.94 -5.00
CA LEU A 30 2.63 -14.87 -5.05
C LEU A 30 3.51 -14.58 -6.28
N LEU A 31 2.90 -14.38 -7.45
CA LEU A 31 3.61 -14.00 -8.67
C LEU A 31 4.21 -12.59 -8.59
N ALA A 32 3.54 -11.64 -7.92
CA ALA A 32 4.08 -10.31 -7.70
C ALA A 32 5.33 -10.32 -6.81
N VAL A 33 5.32 -11.14 -5.74
CA VAL A 33 6.49 -11.34 -4.86
C VAL A 33 7.63 -12.01 -5.62
N LEU A 34 7.34 -13.08 -6.39
CA LEU A 34 8.34 -13.76 -7.21
C LEU A 34 8.87 -12.88 -8.35
N GLY A 35 8.04 -11.96 -8.85
CA GLY A 35 8.41 -10.96 -9.86
C GLY A 35 9.06 -9.69 -9.29
N GLY A 36 9.27 -9.61 -7.97
CA GLY A 36 9.89 -8.44 -7.32
C GLY A 36 9.03 -7.17 -7.29
N LEU A 37 7.74 -7.27 -7.60
CA LEU A 37 6.79 -6.16 -7.62
C LEU A 37 6.14 -6.00 -6.23
N SER A 38 6.91 -5.52 -5.26
CA SER A 38 6.41 -5.18 -3.92
C SER A 38 5.43 -3.98 -3.90
N GLY A 39 5.25 -3.30 -5.05
CA GLY A 39 4.43 -2.10 -5.17
C GLY A 39 2.93 -2.32 -5.33
N VAL A 40 2.42 -3.55 -5.53
CA VAL A 40 0.98 -3.77 -5.77
C VAL A 40 0.10 -3.46 -4.56
N ALA A 41 0.67 -3.29 -3.37
CA ALA A 41 -0.08 -2.85 -2.19
C ALA A 41 -0.67 -1.44 -2.35
N SER A 42 -0.04 -0.56 -3.15
CA SER A 42 -0.50 0.83 -3.32
C SER A 42 -1.71 0.95 -4.26
N THR A 43 -1.87 0.03 -5.22
CA THR A 43 -3.04 0.00 -6.12
C THR A 43 -4.34 -0.38 -5.40
N PHE A 44 -4.25 -0.95 -4.19
CA PHE A 44 -5.41 -1.36 -3.39
C PHE A 44 -5.66 -0.47 -2.16
N ALA A 45 -4.97 0.66 -2.02
CA ALA A 45 -5.16 1.58 -0.89
C ALA A 45 -6.59 2.16 -0.82
N TRP A 46 -7.30 2.27 -1.95
CA TRP A 46 -8.70 2.68 -1.99
C TRP A 46 -9.68 1.61 -1.46
N LEU A 47 -9.25 0.35 -1.35
CA LEU A 47 -10.06 -0.76 -0.81
C LEU A 47 -9.91 -0.95 0.70
N ASP A 48 -9.04 -0.17 1.36
CA ASP A 48 -8.81 -0.25 2.80
C ASP A 48 -10.09 -0.16 3.66
N PRO A 49 -11.05 0.77 3.38
CA PRO A 49 -12.31 0.82 4.13
C PRO A 49 -13.23 -0.40 3.88
N LEU A 50 -13.00 -1.15 2.80
CA LEU A 50 -13.79 -2.34 2.45
C LEU A 50 -13.24 -3.63 3.09
N ARG A 51 -12.01 -3.61 3.62
CA ARG A 51 -11.37 -4.78 4.27
C ARG A 51 -12.20 -5.43 5.38
N PRO A 52 -12.81 -4.71 6.35
CA PRO A 52 -13.60 -5.38 7.38
C PRO A 52 -14.85 -6.06 6.81
N TYR A 53 -15.42 -5.50 5.74
CA TYR A 53 -16.60 -6.07 5.08
C TYR A 53 -16.29 -7.35 4.31
N SER A 54 -15.13 -7.45 3.65
CA SER A 54 -14.73 -8.68 2.96
C SER A 54 -14.43 -9.82 3.93
N VAL A 55 -13.82 -9.53 5.08
CA VAL A 55 -13.62 -10.49 6.17
C VAL A 55 -14.95 -10.94 6.77
N ALA A 56 -15.88 -10.01 6.99
CA ALA A 56 -17.22 -10.36 7.48
C ALA A 56 -17.95 -11.30 6.50
N LEU A 57 -17.83 -11.05 5.19
CA LEU A 57 -18.46 -11.88 4.16
C LEU A 57 -17.89 -13.31 4.13
N THR A 58 -16.56 -13.47 4.28
CA THR A 58 -15.95 -14.82 4.33
C THR A 58 -16.34 -15.58 5.59
N VAL A 59 -16.40 -14.91 6.74
CA VAL A 59 -16.86 -15.50 8.00
C VAL A 59 -18.31 -15.96 7.89
N VAL A 60 -19.19 -15.13 7.31
CA VAL A 60 -20.59 -15.49 7.07
C VAL A 60 -20.70 -16.66 6.10
N ALA A 61 -19.95 -16.66 4.99
CA ALA A 61 -19.98 -17.75 4.02
C ALA A 61 -19.51 -19.09 4.61
N LEU A 62 -18.43 -19.07 5.40
CA LEU A 62 -17.94 -20.25 6.13
C LEU A 62 -18.94 -20.70 7.20
N GLY A 63 -19.57 -19.77 7.91
CA GLY A 63 -20.63 -20.08 8.88
C GLY A 63 -21.85 -20.73 8.23
N VAL A 64 -22.28 -20.24 7.06
CA VAL A 64 -23.38 -20.84 6.28
C VAL A 64 -23.01 -22.22 5.76
N ALA A 65 -21.78 -22.43 5.28
CA ALA A 65 -21.29 -23.73 4.86
C ALA A 65 -21.29 -24.73 6.02
N TRP A 66 -20.84 -24.30 7.21
CA TRP A 66 -20.89 -25.11 8.42
C TRP A 66 -22.34 -25.44 8.81
N TYR A 67 -23.25 -24.47 8.74
CA TYR A 67 -24.66 -24.68 9.02
C TYR A 67 -25.32 -25.70 8.06
N GLN A 68 -24.95 -25.67 6.78
CA GLN A 68 -25.43 -26.65 5.79
C GLN A 68 -24.90 -28.06 6.04
N GLN A 69 -23.68 -28.21 6.57
CA GLN A 69 -23.11 -29.52 6.90
C GLN A 69 -23.60 -30.07 8.26
N PHE A 70 -24.02 -29.20 9.17
CA PHE A 70 -24.61 -29.58 10.46
C PHE A 70 -26.12 -29.84 10.39
N LYS A 71 -26.79 -29.39 9.33
CA LYS A 71 -28.17 -29.82 9.05
C LYS A 71 -28.15 -31.28 8.55
N PRO A 72 -28.75 -32.24 9.28
CA PRO A 72 -28.96 -33.57 8.73
C PRO A 72 -29.93 -33.45 7.53
N ALA A 73 -29.63 -34.15 6.44
CA ALA A 73 -30.60 -34.28 5.35
C ALA A 73 -31.89 -34.92 5.90
N PRO A 74 -33.09 -34.44 5.55
CA PRO A 74 -34.30 -35.21 5.81
C PRO A 74 -34.20 -36.50 5.01
N ALA A 75 -34.04 -37.62 5.72
CA ALA A 75 -34.11 -38.94 5.12
C ALA A 75 -35.58 -39.24 4.79
N ALA A 76 -35.95 -39.19 3.51
CA ALA A 76 -37.11 -39.93 3.01
C ALA A 76 -37.16 -39.93 1.47
N ASP A 77 -36.73 -41.04 0.88
CA ASP A 77 -37.21 -41.47 -0.43
C ASP A 77 -37.91 -42.84 -0.25
N ALA A 78 -39.06 -43.01 -0.90
CA ALA A 78 -40.11 -44.03 -0.61
C ALA A 78 -39.77 -45.49 -0.97
N CYS A 79 -38.50 -45.89 -1.02
CA CYS A 79 -38.09 -47.27 -1.24
C CYS A 79 -36.97 -47.59 -0.25
N GLY A 80 -37.29 -48.38 0.78
CA GLY A 80 -36.51 -48.58 2.01
C GLY A 80 -35.15 -49.28 1.86
N CYS A 81 -34.25 -48.75 1.04
CA CYS A 81 -32.84 -49.11 0.99
C CYS A 81 -32.01 -47.95 1.53
N ALA A 82 -31.14 -48.22 2.50
CA ALA A 82 -30.14 -47.27 2.93
C ALA A 82 -29.12 -47.07 1.81
N VAL A 83 -29.20 -45.94 1.11
CA VAL A 83 -28.10 -45.48 0.27
C VAL A 83 -27.15 -44.72 1.19
N ASP A 84 -26.19 -45.43 1.78
CA ASP A 84 -25.08 -44.80 2.47
C ASP A 84 -24.25 -44.03 1.41
N ALA A 85 -24.55 -42.75 1.24
CA ALA A 85 -23.62 -41.82 0.63
C ALA A 85 -22.42 -41.69 1.58
N LYS A 86 -21.49 -42.65 1.49
CA LYS A 86 -20.24 -42.66 2.26
C LYS A 86 -19.60 -41.27 2.10
N PRO A 87 -19.54 -40.45 3.16
CA PRO A 87 -19.02 -39.10 3.01
C PRO A 87 -17.56 -39.22 2.59
N SER A 88 -17.22 -38.59 1.46
CA SER A 88 -15.84 -38.50 0.98
C SER A 88 -14.95 -37.97 2.11
N LEU A 89 -13.69 -38.44 2.21
CA LEU A 89 -12.74 -37.96 3.23
C LEU A 89 -12.60 -36.42 3.23
N MET A 90 -12.86 -35.79 2.07
CA MET A 90 -12.87 -34.34 1.86
C MET A 90 -14.16 -33.63 2.34
N GLN A 91 -15.22 -34.39 2.64
CA GLN A 91 -16.46 -33.94 3.30
C GLN A 91 -16.48 -34.30 4.79
N SER A 92 -15.35 -34.77 5.35
CA SER A 92 -15.26 -35.04 6.79
C SER A 92 -15.30 -33.73 7.58
N LYS A 93 -15.99 -33.76 8.73
CA LYS A 93 -16.08 -32.62 9.66
C LYS A 93 -14.68 -32.13 10.11
N GLY A 94 -13.71 -33.04 10.15
CA GLY A 94 -12.31 -32.73 10.47
C GLY A 94 -11.60 -31.92 9.37
N PHE A 95 -11.82 -32.24 8.09
CA PHE A 95 -11.25 -31.46 6.98
C PHE A 95 -11.80 -30.04 6.96
N LEU A 96 -13.12 -29.88 7.14
CA LEU A 96 -13.72 -28.55 7.18
C LEU A 96 -13.21 -27.73 8.38
N GLY A 97 -13.06 -28.38 9.54
CA GLY A 97 -12.47 -27.79 10.75
C GLY A 97 -11.03 -27.31 10.52
N ALA A 98 -10.19 -28.15 9.92
CA ALA A 98 -8.80 -27.81 9.62
C ALA A 98 -8.70 -26.62 8.65
N VAL A 99 -9.54 -26.57 7.62
CA VAL A 99 -9.60 -25.44 6.67
C VAL A 99 -10.05 -24.16 7.37
N THR A 100 -11.05 -24.22 8.25
CA THR A 100 -11.47 -23.03 9.03
C THR A 100 -10.40 -22.53 10.00
N VAL A 101 -9.66 -23.43 10.65
CA VAL A 101 -8.56 -23.06 11.57
C VAL A 101 -7.40 -22.43 10.80
N LEU A 102 -7.01 -23.04 9.67
CA LEU A 102 -5.96 -22.50 8.81
C LEU A 102 -6.36 -21.13 8.25
N ALA A 103 -7.58 -20.99 7.75
CA ALA A 103 -8.10 -19.70 7.28
C ALA A 103 -8.10 -18.64 8.40
N ALA A 104 -8.60 -18.98 9.59
CA ALA A 104 -8.58 -18.07 10.74
C ALA A 104 -7.16 -17.66 11.14
N LEU A 105 -6.19 -18.57 11.06
CA LEU A 105 -4.79 -18.29 11.38
C LEU A 105 -4.14 -17.36 10.34
N LEU A 106 -4.39 -17.59 9.05
CA LEU A 106 -3.94 -16.72 7.97
C LEU A 106 -4.60 -15.33 7.96
N LEU A 107 -5.89 -15.24 8.32
CA LEU A 107 -6.60 -13.97 8.50
C LEU A 107 -6.20 -13.25 9.80
N GLY A 108 -5.83 -14.01 10.83
CA GLY A 108 -5.28 -13.47 12.07
C GLY A 108 -3.91 -12.86 11.88
N PHE A 109 -3.06 -13.44 11.02
CA PHE A 109 -1.70 -12.94 10.79
C PHE A 109 -1.60 -11.44 10.43
N PRO A 110 -2.34 -10.88 9.46
CA PRO A 110 -2.32 -9.43 9.20
C PRO A 110 -2.91 -8.60 10.35
N TYR A 111 -3.87 -9.14 11.10
CA TYR A 111 -4.47 -8.46 12.26
C TYR A 111 -3.54 -8.43 13.48
N TYR A 112 -2.76 -9.49 13.68
CA TYR A 112 -1.71 -9.58 14.70
C TYR A 112 -0.43 -8.86 14.28
N GLY A 113 -0.17 -8.72 12.97
CA GLY A 113 0.92 -7.93 12.42
C GLY A 113 0.88 -6.48 12.92
N ALA A 114 -0.31 -5.88 13.03
CA ALA A 114 -0.44 -4.50 13.54
C ALA A 114 0.06 -4.30 14.98
N ARG A 115 0.15 -5.37 15.80
CA ARG A 115 0.77 -5.30 17.13
C ARG A 115 2.29 -5.36 17.11
N PHE A 116 2.88 -5.93 16.06
CA PHE A 116 4.33 -6.07 15.91
C PHE A 116 4.94 -5.03 14.96
N TYR A 117 4.13 -4.44 14.07
CA TYR A 117 4.50 -3.32 13.21
C TYR A 117 3.88 -2.04 13.77
N PRO A 118 4.57 -1.29 14.64
CA PRO A 118 4.08 0.01 15.07
C PRO A 118 3.89 0.89 13.84
N THR A 119 2.64 1.28 13.57
CA THR A 119 2.33 2.26 12.53
C THR A 119 2.89 3.60 12.98
N PRO A 120 3.89 4.17 12.28
CA PRO A 120 4.37 5.50 12.63
C PRO A 120 3.21 6.49 12.41
N ALA A 121 3.00 7.41 13.36
CA ALA A 121 1.92 8.39 13.31
C ALA A 121 2.04 9.43 12.17
N ALA A 122 3.06 9.31 11.32
CA ALA A 122 3.27 10.11 10.12
C ALA A 122 3.56 9.15 8.94
N PRO A 123 3.19 9.51 7.69
CA PRO A 123 3.52 8.70 6.52
C PRO A 123 5.04 8.65 6.34
N VAL A 124 5.68 7.66 6.94
CA VAL A 124 7.10 7.38 6.76
C VAL A 124 7.23 6.67 5.41
N VAL A 125 7.56 7.46 4.38
CA VAL A 125 8.22 6.95 3.18
C VAL A 125 9.42 6.14 3.64
N VAL A 126 9.37 4.83 3.37
CA VAL A 126 10.40 3.87 3.75
C VAL A 126 11.66 4.19 2.96
N ALA A 127 12.57 4.96 3.55
CA ALA A 127 13.95 5.07 3.12
C ALA A 127 14.80 4.38 4.19
N MET A 128 15.47 3.30 3.78
CA MET A 128 16.42 2.55 4.61
C MET A 128 17.49 3.50 5.17
N ASP A 129 17.80 3.33 6.45
CA ASP A 129 18.71 4.12 7.27
C ASP A 129 20.13 4.21 6.67
N GLU A 130 20.57 5.43 6.32
CA GLU A 130 21.91 6.02 6.57
C GLU A 130 21.79 7.53 6.24
N ALA A 131 21.73 8.38 7.28
CA ALA A 131 21.70 9.85 7.19
C ALA A 131 20.68 10.44 6.19
N VAL A 132 19.38 10.42 6.53
CA VAL A 132 18.33 11.07 5.72
C VAL A 132 18.70 12.54 5.50
N PRO A 133 19.04 12.96 4.26
CA PRO A 133 19.25 14.37 3.97
C PRO A 133 17.92 15.10 4.17
N VAL A 134 17.83 15.93 5.21
CA VAL A 134 16.68 16.82 5.41
C VAL A 134 16.80 17.91 4.35
N TRP A 135 16.30 17.61 3.15
CA TRP A 135 16.22 18.58 2.07
C TRP A 135 15.21 19.65 2.45
N GLN A 136 15.70 20.86 2.65
CA GLN A 136 14.88 22.03 2.90
C GLN A 136 15.02 22.99 1.73
N THR A 137 13.92 23.69 1.44
CA THR A 137 13.91 24.78 0.47
C THR A 137 13.68 26.05 1.25
N ALA A 138 14.64 26.98 1.20
CA ALA A 138 14.48 28.31 1.77
C ALA A 138 14.54 29.35 0.65
N ASN A 139 13.75 30.42 0.81
CA ASN A 139 13.76 31.58 -0.06
C ASN A 139 14.51 32.71 0.64
N PHE A 140 15.59 33.16 0.02
CA PHE A 140 16.39 34.29 0.49
C PHE A 140 16.03 35.52 -0.33
N ARG A 141 15.70 36.63 0.32
CA ARG A 141 15.60 37.94 -0.32
C ARG A 141 16.98 38.58 -0.39
N ILE A 142 17.39 38.98 -1.59
CA ILE A 142 18.72 39.52 -1.84
C ILE A 142 18.61 40.97 -2.32
N GLY A 143 19.26 41.87 -1.60
CA GLY A 143 19.43 43.27 -1.97
C GLY A 143 20.72 43.50 -2.76
N GLY A 144 20.65 44.40 -3.74
CA GLY A 144 21.80 44.85 -4.54
C GLY A 144 21.98 44.15 -5.88
N MET A 145 21.13 43.17 -6.24
CA MET A 145 21.11 42.61 -7.60
C MET A 145 20.44 43.60 -8.55
N THR A 146 21.12 43.99 -9.63
CA THR A 146 20.63 45.01 -10.58
C THR A 146 20.43 44.50 -12.01
N CYS A 147 20.74 43.23 -12.29
CA CYS A 147 20.49 42.60 -13.58
C CYS A 147 20.49 41.05 -13.47
N ASP A 148 20.07 40.37 -14.54
CA ASP A 148 20.11 38.90 -14.63
C ASP A 148 21.53 38.32 -14.51
N ALA A 149 22.54 39.04 -14.99
CA ALA A 149 23.92 38.61 -14.85
C ALA A 149 24.37 38.57 -13.37
N CYS A 150 23.90 39.51 -12.55
CA CYS A 150 24.10 39.48 -11.09
C CYS A 150 23.40 38.26 -10.46
N ALA A 151 22.17 37.97 -10.88
CA ALA A 151 21.43 36.79 -10.39
C ALA A 151 22.16 35.48 -10.71
N LYS A 152 22.70 35.35 -11.94
CA LYS A 152 23.51 34.19 -12.35
C LYS A 152 24.81 34.07 -11.57
N HIS A 153 25.45 35.18 -11.24
CA HIS A 153 26.66 35.18 -10.40
C HIS A 153 26.37 34.61 -9.00
N VAL A 154 25.27 35.05 -8.38
CA VAL A 154 24.85 34.52 -7.07
C VAL A 154 24.42 33.05 -7.15
N GLU A 155 23.66 32.67 -8.19
CA GLU A 155 23.22 31.28 -8.40
C GLU A 155 24.42 30.33 -8.44
N HIS A 156 25.47 30.71 -9.19
CA HIS A 156 26.68 29.92 -9.31
C HIS A 156 27.48 29.86 -8.00
N ALA A 157 27.55 30.95 -7.23
CA ALA A 157 28.23 30.95 -5.94
C ALA A 157 27.53 30.05 -4.91
N VAL A 158 26.19 30.07 -4.89
CA VAL A 158 25.41 29.23 -3.97
C VAL A 158 25.43 27.75 -4.39
N GLN A 159 25.47 27.44 -5.68
CA GLN A 159 25.64 26.05 -6.15
C GLN A 159 26.96 25.41 -5.71
N GLN A 160 28.00 26.21 -5.46
CA GLN A 160 29.29 25.71 -4.99
C GLN A 160 29.27 25.35 -3.50
N VAL A 161 28.23 25.73 -2.75
CA VAL A 161 28.12 25.43 -1.32
C VAL A 161 27.87 23.93 -1.12
N PRO A 162 28.65 23.24 -0.27
CA PRO A 162 28.48 21.81 -0.04
C PRO A 162 27.07 21.47 0.45
N GLY A 163 26.38 20.54 -0.21
CA GLY A 163 25.04 20.15 0.23
C GLY A 163 23.89 21.00 -0.34
N VAL A 164 24.16 21.93 -1.25
CA VAL A 164 23.15 22.53 -2.13
C VAL A 164 22.89 21.59 -3.31
N GLN A 165 21.61 21.34 -3.61
CA GLN A 165 21.17 20.47 -4.71
C GLN A 165 20.61 21.26 -5.88
N ALA A 166 19.86 22.33 -5.59
CA ALA A 166 19.28 23.17 -6.62
C ALA A 166 19.22 24.62 -6.13
N VAL A 167 19.46 25.55 -7.04
CA VAL A 167 19.36 26.99 -6.80
C VAL A 167 18.58 27.59 -7.96
N THR A 168 17.68 28.51 -7.66
CA THR A 168 16.97 29.30 -8.65
C THR A 168 16.93 30.73 -8.16
N VAL A 169 17.57 31.63 -8.88
CA VAL A 169 17.60 33.06 -8.53
C VAL A 169 16.77 33.82 -9.54
N SER A 170 15.85 34.64 -9.05
CA SER A 170 15.06 35.56 -9.86
C SER A 170 15.47 36.99 -9.55
N TYR A 171 16.01 37.67 -10.57
CA TYR A 171 16.27 39.11 -10.51
C TYR A 171 14.96 39.89 -10.34
N ASP A 172 13.94 39.60 -11.15
CA ASP A 172 12.64 40.29 -11.12
C ASP A 172 11.96 40.25 -9.74
N GLN A 173 12.09 39.13 -9.03
CA GLN A 173 11.51 38.95 -7.70
C GLN A 173 12.46 39.34 -6.56
N GLY A 174 13.75 39.58 -6.85
CA GLY A 174 14.77 39.84 -5.83
C GLY A 174 14.96 38.67 -4.85
N THR A 175 14.70 37.44 -5.29
CA THR A 175 14.71 36.24 -4.44
C THR A 175 15.56 35.12 -5.00
N ALA A 176 16.24 34.39 -4.12
CA ALA A 176 16.93 33.14 -4.40
C ALA A 176 16.26 31.99 -3.65
N GLN A 177 15.71 31.04 -4.39
CA GLN A 177 15.22 29.77 -3.86
C GLN A 177 16.36 28.75 -3.86
N VAL A 178 16.68 28.21 -2.69
CA VAL A 178 17.79 27.27 -2.52
C VAL A 178 17.27 26.00 -1.89
N ARG A 179 17.50 24.86 -2.55
CA ARG A 179 17.26 23.53 -2.02
C ARG A 179 18.58 22.98 -1.49
N PHE A 180 18.69 22.84 -0.18
CA PHE A 180 19.90 22.41 0.51
C PHE A 180 19.60 21.34 1.55
N ASN A 181 20.62 20.60 1.93
CA ASN A 181 20.55 19.63 3.00
C ASN A 181 20.87 20.30 4.34
N ALA A 182 19.86 20.44 5.21
CA ALA A 182 20.01 21.10 6.50
C ALA A 182 21.02 20.41 7.44
N ALA A 183 21.32 19.12 7.22
CA ALA A 183 22.33 18.39 7.98
C ALA A 183 23.77 18.73 7.57
N LYS A 184 24.00 19.21 6.35
CA LYS A 184 25.34 19.54 5.83
C LYS A 184 25.59 21.04 5.76
N SER A 185 24.57 21.83 5.42
CA SER A 185 24.66 23.28 5.36
C SER A 185 23.39 23.93 5.89
N PRO A 186 23.42 24.56 7.08
CA PRO A 186 22.29 25.31 7.58
C PRO A 186 22.06 26.57 6.71
N ALA A 187 20.83 27.10 6.72
CA ALA A 187 20.46 28.31 5.97
C ALA A 187 21.41 29.51 6.21
N ALA A 188 22.00 29.61 7.40
CA ALA A 188 22.99 30.63 7.74
C ALA A 188 24.27 30.53 6.88
N GLN A 189 24.71 29.32 6.54
CA GLN A 189 25.90 29.11 5.71
C GLN A 189 25.64 29.49 4.25
N VAL A 190 24.43 29.20 3.75
CA VAL A 190 23.97 29.65 2.43
C VAL A 190 23.89 31.17 2.38
N ALA A 191 23.35 31.82 3.42
CA ALA A 191 23.31 33.28 3.51
C ALA A 191 24.73 33.90 3.53
N GLN A 192 25.68 33.29 4.24
CA GLN A 192 27.09 33.74 4.23
C GLN A 192 27.73 33.64 2.85
N ALA A 193 27.45 32.57 2.08
CA ALA A 193 27.95 32.43 0.72
C ALA A 193 27.42 33.55 -0.21
N ILE A 194 26.15 33.94 -0.04
CA ILE A 194 25.56 35.08 -0.75
C ILE A 194 26.26 36.38 -0.34
N THR A 195 26.44 36.62 0.96
CA THR A 195 27.14 37.83 1.45
C THR A 195 28.60 37.90 0.97
N GLY A 196 29.27 36.76 0.83
CA GLY A 196 30.63 36.67 0.28
C GLY A 196 30.76 37.11 -1.18
N THR A 197 29.66 37.14 -1.93
CA THR A 197 29.63 37.68 -3.31
C THR A 197 29.41 39.20 -3.37
N GLY A 198 29.25 39.87 -2.23
CA GLY A 198 29.06 41.32 -2.14
C GLY A 198 27.60 41.79 -2.14
N TYR A 199 26.63 40.87 -2.08
CA TYR A 199 25.19 41.20 -1.96
C TYR A 199 24.69 41.05 -0.52
N THR A 200 23.54 41.65 -0.19
CA THR A 200 23.00 41.61 1.17
C THR A 200 21.76 40.73 1.25
N VAL A 201 21.70 39.81 2.22
CA VAL A 201 20.48 39.03 2.50
C VAL A 201 19.56 39.84 3.41
N LEU A 202 18.37 40.19 2.90
CA LEU A 202 17.38 41.03 3.61
C LEU A 202 16.42 40.20 4.48
N ALA A 203 16.09 38.98 4.06
CA ALA A 203 15.22 38.06 4.79
C ALA A 203 15.40 36.61 4.31
N THR A 204 15.10 35.65 5.19
CA THR A 204 15.07 34.21 4.90
C THR A 204 13.72 33.64 5.35
N ASN A 205 13.02 32.93 4.47
CA ASN A 205 11.74 32.26 4.75
C ASN A 205 11.79 30.81 4.28
#